data_AF-A0A1M3M3L2-F1
#
_entry.id   AF-A0A1M3M3L2-F1
#
_cell.length_a   1.000
_cell.length_b   1.000
_cell.length_c   1.000
_cell.angle_alpha   90.00
_cell.angle_beta   90.00
_cell.angle_gamma   90.00
#
_symmetry.space_group_name_H-M   'P 1'
#
loop_
_entity.id
_entity.type
_entity.pdbx_description
1 polymer ?
#
loop_
_entity_poly.entity_id
_entity_poly.type
_entity_poly.pdbx_seq_one_letter_code
_entity_poly.pdbx_strand_id
1 'polypeptide(L)'
;MLSPVEAAALLGVSPSAASPDVESAYLARLNAVPDADVETRDRLTAARDALVAASRWQAPGVPGAPLGQQAAPATQPHSPQGQSYPQQGQSYPQQAAPPHGQPHPQQPPYPQQPPYPQQHPYAQPQPLYPQQHPYPQPSYPATPHPGYAPQPYPAYAPLRRGPSTGAIIGWVLGGFAVLLVVVLVAVVAIVGSVRSQDPYTDAGGGYSDPASGSYVVDGVQVEYDGEDWDFTLTSPRDCPAASVTVGFSDEESGPAQEHFTDTVALEAGQPHVYSVPYEASDMQYASIDAIDCGT
;
A
#
# COMPACT_ATOMS: atom_id res chain seq x y z
N MET A 1 0.85 -12.55 20.72
CA MET A 1 -0.14 -11.64 20.13
C MET A 1 -1.11 -11.22 21.22
N LEU A 2 -1.38 -9.93 21.36
CA LEU A 2 -2.29 -9.41 22.38
C LEU A 2 -3.74 -9.65 21.96
N SER A 3 -4.59 -10.14 22.87
CA SER A 3 -6.02 -10.29 22.54
C SER A 3 -6.69 -8.90 22.42
N PRO A 4 -7.75 -8.72 21.61
CA PRO A 4 -8.43 -7.43 21.49
C PRO A 4 -8.96 -6.90 22.83
N VAL A 5 -9.39 -7.79 23.73
CA VAL A 5 -9.87 -7.41 25.07
C VAL A 5 -8.73 -6.91 25.96
N GLU A 6 -7.56 -7.56 25.90
CA GLU A 6 -6.38 -7.12 26.64
C GLU A 6 -5.83 -5.80 26.08
N ALA A 7 -5.84 -5.65 24.75
CA ALA A 7 -5.46 -4.42 24.07
C ALA A 7 -6.36 -3.24 24.45
N ALA A 8 -7.67 -3.45 24.46
CA ALA A 8 -8.65 -2.48 24.91
C ALA A 8 -8.41 -2.06 26.37
N ALA A 9 -8.12 -3.02 27.25
CA ALA A 9 -7.82 -2.75 28.66
C ALA A 9 -6.54 -1.91 28.84
N LEU A 10 -5.49 -2.17 28.06
CA LEU A 10 -4.25 -1.39 28.10
C LEU A 10 -4.46 0.07 27.67
N LEU A 11 -5.25 0.28 26.61
CA LEU A 11 -5.54 1.62 26.11
C LEU A 11 -6.62 2.33 26.91
N GLY A 12 -7.47 1.60 27.63
CA GLY A 12 -8.59 2.13 28.39
C GLY A 12 -9.80 2.47 27.50
N VAL A 13 -10.00 1.69 26.44
CA VAL A 13 -11.11 1.86 25.47
C VAL A 13 -12.00 0.61 25.43
N SER A 14 -13.13 0.70 24.72
CA SER A 14 -13.94 -0.49 24.41
C SER A 14 -13.22 -1.37 23.39
N PRO A 15 -13.34 -2.72 23.44
CA PRO A 15 -12.87 -3.60 22.37
C PRO A 15 -13.52 -3.34 21.01
N SER A 16 -14.64 -2.62 20.99
CA SER A 16 -15.38 -2.20 19.82
C SER A 16 -15.25 -0.69 19.53
N ALA A 17 -14.26 -0.02 20.13
CA ALA A 17 -14.03 1.40 19.90
C ALA A 17 -13.68 1.65 18.42
N ALA A 18 -14.18 2.76 17.87
CA ALA A 18 -13.86 3.13 16.50
C ALA A 18 -12.37 3.47 16.37
N SER A 19 -11.77 3.25 15.19
CA SER A 19 -10.36 3.57 14.93
C SER A 19 -9.92 4.97 15.41
N PRO A 20 -10.68 6.08 15.23
CA PRO A 20 -10.28 7.38 15.77
C PRO A 20 -10.22 7.43 17.31
N ASP A 21 -11.10 6.70 18.01
CA ASP A 21 -11.08 6.64 19.48
C ASP A 21 -9.89 5.85 19.99
N VAL A 22 -9.53 4.75 19.28
CA VAL A 22 -8.34 3.95 19.57
C VAL A 22 -7.07 4.77 19.39
N GLU A 23 -6.95 5.53 18.29
CA GLU A 23 -5.78 6.38 18.03
C GLU A 23 -5.66 7.52 19.06
N SER A 24 -6.78 8.16 19.40
CA SER A 24 -6.81 9.20 20.44
C SER A 24 -6.34 8.67 21.80
N ALA A 25 -6.84 7.50 22.21
CA ALA A 25 -6.45 6.86 23.47
C ALA A 25 -4.98 6.41 23.45
N TYR A 26 -4.49 5.88 22.32
CA TYR A 26 -3.10 5.51 22.13
C TYR A 26 -2.17 6.70 22.31
N LEU A 27 -2.42 7.83 21.63
CA LEU A 27 -1.60 9.03 21.76
C LEU A 27 -1.63 9.60 23.18
N ALA A 28 -2.79 9.59 23.84
CA ALA A 28 -2.90 10.02 25.23
C ALA A 28 -2.07 9.16 26.18
N ARG A 29 -2.07 7.83 25.99
CA ARG A 29 -1.26 6.89 26.78
C ARG A 29 0.22 7.04 26.47
N LEU A 30 0.60 7.14 25.19
CA LEU A 30 1.98 7.26 24.76
C LEU A 30 2.65 8.51 25.35
N ASN A 31 1.94 9.65 25.37
CA ASN A 31 2.44 10.90 25.96
C ASN A 31 2.61 10.83 27.48
N ALA A 32 1.95 9.90 28.16
CA ALA A 32 2.09 9.70 29.60
C ALA A 32 3.26 8.76 29.96
N VAL A 33 3.82 8.04 28.98
CA VAL A 33 4.92 7.09 29.19
C VAL A 33 6.26 7.78 28.90
N PRO A 34 7.22 7.78 29.85
CA PRO A 34 8.54 8.35 29.62
C PRO A 34 9.23 7.73 28.39
N ASP A 35 9.97 8.53 27.63
CA ASP A 35 10.64 8.05 26.40
C ASP A 35 11.67 6.93 26.65
N ALA A 36 12.19 6.82 27.88
CA ALA A 36 13.12 5.76 28.27
C ALA A 36 12.44 4.38 28.47
N ASP A 37 11.12 4.34 28.62
CA ASP A 37 10.36 3.11 28.85
C ASP A 37 9.89 2.52 27.51
N VAL A 38 10.85 1.99 26.75
CA VAL A 38 10.63 1.43 25.41
C VAL A 38 9.66 0.25 25.45
N GLU A 39 9.77 -0.62 26.46
CA GLU A 39 8.92 -1.81 26.59
C GLU A 39 7.44 -1.44 26.73
N THR A 40 7.12 -0.45 27.55
CA THR A 40 5.73 0.01 27.70
C THR A 40 5.20 0.65 26.42
N ARG A 41 6.02 1.41 25.70
CA ARG A 41 5.64 2.05 24.42
C ARG A 41 5.41 1.02 23.32
N ASP A 42 6.23 -0.02 23.24
CA ASP A 42 6.06 -1.13 22.32
C ASP A 42 4.77 -1.90 22.63
N ARG A 43 4.48 -2.12 23.92
CA ARG A 43 3.24 -2.79 24.35
C ARG A 43 1.98 -1.97 24.01
N LEU A 44 2.04 -0.64 24.11
CA LEU A 44 0.93 0.25 23.68
C LEU A 44 0.74 0.23 22.17
N THR A 45 1.84 0.18 21.40
CA THR A 45 1.79 0.07 19.93
C THR A 45 1.14 -1.26 19.51
N ALA A 46 1.58 -2.37 20.12
CA ALA A 46 1.00 -3.68 19.87
C ALA A 46 -0.50 -3.75 20.24
N ALA A 47 -0.92 -3.03 21.29
CA ALA A 47 -2.33 -2.94 21.66
C ALA A 47 -3.16 -2.17 20.61
N ARG A 48 -2.66 -1.04 20.11
CA ARG A 48 -3.32 -0.28 19.04
C ARG A 48 -3.49 -1.15 17.79
N ASP A 49 -2.42 -1.80 17.35
CA ASP A 49 -2.44 -2.59 16.11
C ASP A 49 -3.39 -3.78 16.23
N ALA A 50 -3.46 -4.43 17.40
CA ALA A 50 -4.42 -5.51 17.65
C ALA A 50 -5.89 -5.04 17.57
N LEU A 51 -6.22 -3.83 18.06
CA LEU A 51 -7.57 -3.28 17.96
C LEU A 51 -7.92 -2.84 16.53
N VAL A 52 -6.98 -2.22 15.82
CA VAL A 52 -7.18 -1.85 14.41
C VAL A 52 -7.40 -3.10 13.55
N ALA A 53 -6.58 -4.14 13.74
CA ALA A 53 -6.77 -5.41 13.06
C ALA A 53 -8.13 -6.05 13.39
N ALA A 54 -8.57 -6.01 14.64
CA ALA A 54 -9.88 -6.53 15.04
C ALA A 54 -11.04 -5.75 14.39
N SER A 55 -10.91 -4.44 14.22
CA SER A 55 -11.94 -3.59 13.60
C SER A 55 -12.14 -3.90 12.10
N ARG A 56 -11.08 -4.33 11.39
CA ARG A 56 -11.17 -4.74 9.98
C ARG A 56 -12.06 -5.98 9.77
N TRP A 57 -12.19 -6.84 10.80
CA TRP A 57 -13.04 -8.04 10.75
C TRP A 57 -14.49 -7.80 11.18
N GLN A 58 -14.77 -6.66 11.80
CA GLN A 58 -16.14 -6.26 12.09
C GLN A 58 -16.75 -5.72 10.80
N ALA A 59 -17.40 -6.61 10.05
CA ALA A 59 -18.18 -6.25 8.88
C ALA A 59 -19.01 -4.98 9.17
N PRO A 60 -19.04 -3.98 8.27
CA PRO A 60 -19.69 -2.69 8.51
C PRO A 60 -21.15 -2.90 8.94
N GLY A 61 -21.34 -2.89 10.26
CA GLY A 61 -22.61 -3.18 10.89
C GLY A 61 -23.49 -1.96 10.81
N VAL A 62 -24.69 -2.16 10.26
CA VAL A 62 -25.78 -1.18 10.24
C VAL A 62 -25.87 -0.46 11.60
N PRO A 63 -25.81 0.89 11.64
CA PRO A 63 -25.90 1.61 12.91
C PRO A 63 -27.28 1.36 13.54
N GLY A 64 -27.30 0.64 14.67
CA GLY A 64 -28.52 0.51 15.50
C GLY A 64 -28.89 -0.88 16.01
N ALA A 65 -28.14 -1.95 15.72
CA ALA A 65 -28.42 -3.26 16.32
C ALA A 65 -27.79 -3.35 17.74
N PRO A 66 -28.58 -3.57 18.82
CA PRO A 66 -28.01 -3.85 20.12
C PRO A 66 -27.20 -5.15 20.07
N LEU A 67 -25.92 -5.05 20.40
CA LEU A 67 -24.97 -6.16 20.45
C LEU A 67 -25.45 -7.22 21.44
N GLY A 68 -25.93 -8.35 20.92
CA GLY A 68 -26.01 -9.59 21.69
C GLY A 68 -24.60 -10.00 22.10
N GLN A 69 -24.35 -10.10 23.40
CA GLN A 69 -23.12 -10.65 23.95
C GLN A 69 -22.84 -12.00 23.30
N GLN A 70 -21.81 -12.05 22.46
CA GLN A 70 -21.32 -13.29 21.88
C GLN A 70 -20.67 -14.07 23.03
N ALA A 71 -21.43 -15.01 23.59
CA ALA A 71 -21.03 -15.84 24.72
C ALA A 71 -19.76 -16.62 24.36
N ALA A 72 -18.75 -16.50 25.22
CA ALA A 72 -17.53 -17.30 25.14
C ALA A 72 -17.86 -18.81 25.15
N PRO A 73 -17.11 -19.65 24.42
CA PRO A 73 -17.28 -21.09 24.49
C PRO A 73 -16.88 -21.59 25.88
N ALA A 74 -17.86 -22.04 26.65
CA ALA A 74 -17.62 -22.70 27.93
C ALA A 74 -16.93 -24.05 27.70
N THR A 75 -15.69 -24.17 28.15
CA THR A 75 -14.99 -25.44 28.32
C THR A 75 -15.71 -26.26 29.41
N GLN A 76 -16.47 -27.27 29.01
CA GLN A 76 -17.00 -28.28 29.92
C GLN A 76 -15.97 -29.41 30.12
N PRO A 77 -15.61 -29.75 31.38
CA PRO A 77 -14.93 -31.00 31.68
C PRO A 77 -15.94 -32.16 31.73
N HIS A 78 -15.48 -33.31 31.28
CA HIS A 78 -16.24 -34.57 31.25
C HIS A 78 -16.68 -35.05 32.63
N SER A 79 -17.89 -35.61 32.70
CA SER A 79 -18.19 -36.75 33.58
C SER A 79 -19.34 -37.59 33.01
N PRO A 80 -19.25 -38.94 33.03
CA PRO A 80 -20.26 -39.83 32.49
C PRO A 80 -21.23 -40.28 33.59
N GLN A 81 -22.53 -40.34 33.30
CA GLN A 81 -23.43 -41.46 33.60
C GLN A 81 -24.87 -41.08 33.30
N GLY A 82 -25.60 -42.06 32.76
CA GLY A 82 -26.84 -41.85 32.04
C GLY A 82 -28.05 -41.60 32.92
N GLN A 83 -29.10 -41.09 32.27
CA GLN A 83 -30.48 -41.30 32.65
C GLN A 83 -31.37 -40.92 31.47
N SER A 84 -32.19 -41.88 31.06
CA SER A 84 -33.10 -41.90 29.93
C SER A 84 -34.50 -41.44 30.34
N TYR A 85 -35.03 -40.32 29.83
CA TYR A 85 -36.47 -39.94 29.88
C TYR A 85 -36.80 -38.96 28.71
N PRO A 86 -38.08 -38.69 28.34
CA PRO A 86 -38.63 -39.11 27.07
C PRO A 86 -38.84 -37.94 26.09
N GLN A 87 -38.96 -38.27 24.79
CA GLN A 87 -39.40 -37.34 23.75
C GLN A 87 -40.75 -36.71 24.11
N GLN A 88 -40.78 -35.38 24.21
CA GLN A 88 -41.99 -34.59 24.01
C GLN A 88 -41.86 -33.87 22.66
N GLY A 89 -42.83 -34.13 21.78
CA GLY A 89 -42.91 -33.55 20.46
C GLY A 89 -43.13 -32.04 20.51
N GLN A 90 -42.30 -31.32 19.77
CA GLN A 90 -42.59 -29.95 19.37
C GLN A 90 -42.97 -29.96 17.89
N SER A 91 -44.25 -29.73 17.66
CA SER A 91 -44.86 -29.46 16.37
C SER A 91 -44.27 -28.17 15.77
N TYR A 92 -43.60 -28.32 14.64
CA TYR A 92 -43.17 -27.21 13.79
C TYR A 92 -44.40 -26.56 13.13
N PRO A 93 -44.56 -25.22 13.16
CA PRO A 93 -45.56 -24.56 12.33
C PRO A 93 -45.17 -24.67 10.86
N GLN A 94 -46.08 -25.26 10.10
CA GLN A 94 -46.06 -25.39 8.64
C GLN A 94 -46.01 -23.98 8.01
N GLN A 95 -44.89 -23.67 7.36
CA GLN A 95 -44.71 -22.39 6.67
C GLN A 95 -45.44 -22.47 5.32
N ALA A 96 -46.41 -21.59 5.14
CA ALA A 96 -47.30 -21.54 3.99
C ALA A 96 -46.52 -21.26 2.69
N ALA A 97 -46.87 -22.00 1.64
CA ALA A 97 -46.37 -21.79 0.28
C ALA A 97 -46.76 -20.40 -0.25
N PRO A 98 -45.85 -19.67 -0.92
CA PRO A 98 -46.17 -18.40 -1.55
C PRO A 98 -47.08 -18.59 -2.79
N PRO A 99 -48.04 -17.69 -3.02
CA PRO A 99 -49.02 -17.83 -4.09
C PRO A 99 -48.39 -17.53 -5.46
N HIS A 100 -48.75 -18.37 -6.43
CA HIS A 100 -48.51 -18.16 -7.84
C HIS A 100 -49.17 -16.87 -8.35
N GLY A 101 -48.45 -16.16 -9.21
CA GLY A 101 -49.03 -15.34 -10.27
C GLY A 101 -48.95 -13.83 -10.07
N GLN A 102 -47.89 -13.22 -10.59
CA GLN A 102 -48.00 -11.89 -11.18
C GLN A 102 -47.49 -11.94 -12.63
N PRO A 103 -48.28 -11.44 -13.62
CA PRO A 103 -47.84 -11.35 -15.00
C PRO A 103 -46.78 -10.25 -15.12
N HIS A 104 -45.61 -10.62 -15.63
CA HIS A 104 -44.50 -9.71 -15.91
C HIS A 104 -44.91 -8.70 -16.99
N PRO A 105 -44.67 -7.39 -16.80
CA PRO A 105 -44.86 -6.41 -17.86
C PRO A 105 -43.84 -6.64 -18.98
N GLN A 106 -44.33 -6.73 -20.21
CA GLN A 106 -43.51 -6.84 -21.42
C GLN A 106 -42.58 -5.62 -21.51
N GLN A 107 -41.28 -5.89 -21.57
CA GLN A 107 -40.28 -4.88 -21.87
C GLN A 107 -40.49 -4.34 -23.30
N PRO A 108 -40.38 -3.02 -23.50
CA PRO A 108 -40.45 -2.42 -24.82
C PRO A 108 -39.27 -2.88 -25.70
N PRO A 109 -39.48 -3.04 -27.02
CA PRO A 109 -38.43 -3.48 -27.94
C PRO A 109 -37.29 -2.46 -27.97
N TYR A 110 -36.06 -2.94 -27.76
CA TYR A 110 -34.85 -2.15 -27.87
C TYR A 110 -34.73 -1.55 -29.30
N PRO A 111 -34.39 -0.26 -29.42
CA PRO A 111 -34.12 0.35 -30.71
C PRO A 111 -32.91 -0.30 -31.35
N GLN A 112 -33.06 -0.72 -32.61
CA GLN A 112 -31.97 -1.26 -33.42
C GLN A 112 -30.82 -0.25 -33.50
N GLN A 113 -29.63 -0.72 -33.12
CA GLN A 113 -28.39 0.04 -33.32
C GLN A 113 -28.15 0.25 -34.82
N PRO A 114 -27.78 1.46 -35.25
CA PRO A 114 -27.43 1.73 -36.63
C PRO A 114 -26.19 0.92 -37.05
N PRO A 115 -26.13 0.45 -38.31
CA PRO A 115 -25.01 -0.34 -38.81
C PRO A 115 -23.73 0.49 -38.74
N TYR A 116 -22.71 -0.06 -38.07
CA TYR A 116 -21.37 0.50 -38.04
C TYR A 116 -20.86 0.72 -39.48
N PRO A 117 -20.33 1.91 -39.81
CA PRO A 117 -19.69 2.11 -41.10
C PRO A 117 -18.46 1.21 -41.19
N GLN A 118 -18.38 0.44 -42.28
CA GLN A 118 -17.19 -0.30 -42.66
C GLN A 118 -15.99 0.63 -42.62
N GLN A 119 -15.00 0.27 -41.80
CA GLN A 119 -13.70 0.92 -41.83
C GLN A 119 -13.01 0.56 -43.14
N HIS A 120 -12.75 1.60 -43.93
CA HIS A 120 -11.92 1.53 -45.10
C HIS A 120 -10.49 1.10 -44.72
N PRO A 121 -9.83 0.23 -45.51
CA PRO A 121 -8.44 -0.13 -45.30
C PRO A 121 -7.56 1.10 -45.61
N TYR A 122 -7.12 1.80 -44.57
CA TYR A 122 -6.09 2.80 -44.71
C TYR A 122 -4.75 2.10 -44.96
N ALA A 123 -4.35 2.08 -46.23
CA ALA A 123 -2.96 1.93 -46.61
C ALA A 123 -2.18 3.09 -45.97
N GLN A 124 -1.37 2.79 -44.95
CA GLN A 124 -0.37 3.73 -44.46
C GLN A 124 0.68 3.97 -45.56
N PRO A 125 0.92 5.21 -45.98
CA PRO A 125 2.14 5.56 -46.66
C PRO A 125 3.28 5.54 -45.64
N GLN A 126 4.27 4.66 -45.87
CA GLN A 126 5.52 4.66 -45.12
C GLN A 126 6.16 6.05 -45.14
N PRO A 127 6.53 6.62 -43.97
CA PRO A 127 7.47 7.72 -43.92
C PRO A 127 8.85 7.17 -44.26
N LEU A 128 9.32 7.54 -45.45
CA LEU A 128 10.69 7.35 -45.89
C LEU A 128 11.59 8.15 -44.95
N TYR A 129 12.19 7.50 -43.95
CA TYR A 129 13.18 8.13 -43.09
C TYR A 129 14.38 8.59 -43.93
N PRO A 130 14.73 9.89 -43.92
CA PRO A 130 15.98 10.33 -44.50
C PRO A 130 17.14 9.79 -43.66
N GLN A 131 18.14 9.27 -44.38
CA GLN A 131 19.45 8.87 -43.88
C GLN A 131 19.96 9.77 -42.75
N GLN A 132 20.25 9.17 -41.61
CA GLN A 132 20.99 9.84 -40.55
C GLN A 132 22.43 10.04 -40.99
N HIS A 133 22.83 11.30 -41.00
CA HIS A 133 24.19 11.75 -41.21
C HIS A 133 25.11 11.26 -40.07
N PRO A 134 26.35 10.83 -40.38
CA PRO A 134 27.33 10.45 -39.38
C PRO A 134 27.73 11.66 -38.53
N TYR A 135 27.51 11.56 -37.23
CA TYR A 135 27.96 12.56 -36.26
C TYR A 135 29.50 12.65 -36.28
N PRO A 136 30.08 13.85 -36.47
CA PRO A 136 31.52 14.05 -36.38
C PRO A 136 31.97 13.91 -34.93
N GLN A 137 33.00 13.07 -34.71
CA GLN A 137 33.67 12.95 -33.44
C GLN A 137 34.28 14.30 -33.01
N PRO A 138 34.20 14.68 -31.72
CA PRO A 138 34.97 15.79 -31.18
C PRO A 138 36.45 15.43 -31.21
N SER A 139 37.17 15.96 -32.20
CA SER A 139 38.62 15.97 -32.23
C SER A 139 39.11 16.94 -31.16
N TYR A 140 39.55 16.38 -30.02
CA TYR A 140 40.29 17.14 -29.02
C TYR A 140 41.59 17.67 -29.66
N PRO A 141 41.84 18.98 -29.65
CA PRO A 141 43.13 19.51 -30.07
C PRO A 141 44.19 19.02 -29.09
N ALA A 142 45.14 18.24 -29.61
CA ALA A 142 46.37 17.88 -28.93
C ALA A 142 47.14 19.16 -28.58
N THR A 143 47.05 19.58 -27.32
CA THR A 143 47.90 20.64 -26.78
C THR A 143 49.35 20.13 -26.70
N PRO A 144 50.31 20.81 -27.34
CA PRO A 144 51.71 20.43 -27.30
C PRO A 144 52.25 20.62 -25.89
N HIS A 145 52.90 19.57 -25.36
CA HIS A 145 53.66 19.63 -24.11
C HIS A 145 54.80 20.66 -24.23
N PRO A 146 54.80 21.75 -23.45
CA PRO A 146 55.98 22.55 -23.26
C PRO A 146 56.89 21.81 -22.27
N GLY A 147 58.12 21.52 -22.69
CA GLY A 147 59.14 20.94 -21.83
C GLY A 147 59.33 21.79 -20.57
N TYR A 148 59.23 21.14 -19.41
CA TYR A 148 59.57 21.75 -18.13
C TYR A 148 61.09 21.89 -18.05
N ALA A 149 61.55 23.13 -18.20
CA ALA A 149 62.84 23.56 -17.70
C ALA A 149 62.80 23.67 -16.16
N PRO A 150 63.89 23.34 -15.44
CA PRO A 150 63.96 23.46 -13.98
C PRO A 150 63.90 24.94 -13.56
N GLN A 151 62.83 25.31 -12.87
CA GLN A 151 62.68 26.64 -12.25
C GLN A 151 63.38 26.68 -10.87
N PRO A 152 64.18 27.72 -10.58
CA PRO A 152 64.86 27.89 -9.32
C PRO A 152 63.89 28.32 -8.20
N TYR A 153 64.08 27.70 -7.04
CA TYR A 153 63.37 27.92 -5.79
C TYR A 153 63.19 29.42 -5.43
N PRO A 154 61.96 29.90 -5.20
CA PRO A 154 61.75 31.20 -4.57
C PRO A 154 62.01 31.12 -3.06
N ALA A 155 62.68 32.16 -2.58
CA ALA A 155 63.07 32.38 -1.20
C ALA A 155 61.87 32.71 -0.29
N TYR A 156 61.88 32.10 0.90
CA TYR A 156 61.22 32.49 2.15
C TYR A 156 59.81 33.09 2.05
N ALA A 157 58.80 32.23 2.17
CA ALA A 157 57.44 32.63 2.50
C ALA A 157 57.36 33.12 3.97
N PRO A 158 56.63 34.21 4.27
CA PRO A 158 56.45 34.72 5.63
C PRO A 158 55.62 33.75 6.48
N LEU A 159 56.03 33.57 7.75
CA LEU A 159 55.34 32.73 8.74
C LEU A 159 53.87 33.19 8.88
N ARG A 160 52.94 32.33 8.44
CA ARG A 160 51.50 32.54 8.61
C ARG A 160 51.17 32.51 10.10
N ARG A 161 50.68 33.64 10.60
CA ARG A 161 50.13 33.79 11.96
C ARG A 161 48.97 32.81 12.11
N GLY A 162 49.12 31.86 13.03
CA GLY A 162 48.15 30.79 13.25
C GLY A 162 46.75 31.34 13.58
N PRO A 163 45.68 30.61 13.20
CA PRO A 163 44.32 31.03 13.45
C PRO A 163 44.10 31.22 14.95
N SER A 164 43.54 32.38 15.31
CA SER A 164 43.22 32.72 16.70
C SER A 164 42.27 31.69 17.30
N THR A 165 42.54 31.27 18.52
CA THR A 165 41.80 30.27 19.31
C THR A 165 40.28 30.52 19.36
N GLY A 166 39.81 31.75 19.14
CA GLY A 166 38.38 32.08 19.06
C GLY A 166 37.64 31.55 17.82
N ALA A 167 38.33 31.29 16.70
CA ALA A 167 37.69 30.78 15.48
C ALA A 167 37.37 29.27 15.55
N ILE A 168 38.15 28.53 16.34
CA ILE A 168 37.96 27.08 16.53
C ILE A 168 36.68 26.83 17.34
N ILE A 169 36.38 27.66 18.35
CA ILE A 169 35.17 27.54 19.16
C ILE A 169 33.91 27.85 18.34
N GLY A 170 33.98 28.79 17.40
CA GLY A 170 32.86 29.13 16.50
C GLY A 170 32.49 27.98 15.55
N TRP A 171 33.48 27.26 15.02
CA TRP A 171 33.24 26.11 14.12
C TRP A 171 32.68 24.89 14.86
N VAL A 172 33.09 24.65 16.09
CA VAL A 172 32.57 23.51 16.87
C VAL A 172 31.11 23.75 17.26
N LEU A 173 30.74 24.95 17.68
CA LEU A 173 29.33 25.28 18.01
C LEU A 173 28.43 25.38 16.78
N GLY A 174 28.91 26.01 15.70
CA GLY A 174 28.14 26.13 14.46
C GLY A 174 27.97 24.81 13.72
N GLY A 175 29.04 24.00 13.67
CA GLY A 175 29.00 22.67 13.06
C GLY A 175 28.07 21.70 13.80
N PHE A 176 28.04 21.77 15.13
CA PHE A 176 27.15 20.91 15.93
C PHE A 176 25.67 21.22 15.68
N ALA A 177 25.31 22.51 15.55
CA ALA A 177 23.94 22.90 15.25
C ALA A 177 23.47 22.41 13.86
N VAL A 178 24.32 22.53 12.84
CA VAL A 178 24.01 22.03 11.49
C VAL A 178 23.89 20.51 11.48
N LEU A 179 24.81 19.80 12.15
CA LEU A 179 24.76 18.34 12.26
C LEU A 179 23.48 17.88 12.98
N LEU A 180 23.08 18.56 14.05
CA LEU A 180 21.85 18.24 14.80
C LEU A 180 20.60 18.41 13.93
N VAL A 181 20.53 19.47 13.11
CA VAL A 181 19.42 19.67 12.15
C VAL A 181 19.39 18.56 11.10
N VAL A 182 20.53 18.15 10.54
CA VAL A 182 20.60 17.05 9.56
C VAL A 182 20.15 15.72 10.18
N VAL A 183 20.58 15.41 11.41
CA VAL A 183 20.14 14.22 12.15
C VAL A 183 18.64 14.27 12.40
N LEU A 184 18.09 15.43 12.77
CA LEU A 184 16.66 15.58 13.04
C LEU A 184 15.81 15.41 11.76
N VAL A 185 16.26 15.96 10.62
CA VAL A 185 15.63 15.74 9.31
C VAL A 185 15.71 14.26 8.90
N ALA A 186 16.85 13.59 9.12
CA ALA A 186 17.00 12.16 8.84
C ALA A 186 16.06 11.31 9.70
N VAL A 187 15.94 11.62 11.00
CA VAL A 187 15.00 10.93 11.90
C VAL A 187 13.55 11.16 11.47
N VAL A 188 13.16 12.37 11.09
CA VAL A 188 11.81 12.67 10.58
C VAL A 188 11.54 11.97 9.25
N ALA A 189 12.52 11.90 8.35
CA ALA A 189 12.39 11.17 7.08
C ALA A 189 12.23 9.66 7.31
N ILE A 190 13.01 9.06 8.23
CA ILE A 190 12.90 7.65 8.59
C ILE A 190 11.56 7.37 9.28
N VAL A 191 11.17 8.15 10.29
CA VAL A 191 9.89 7.97 10.99
C VAL A 191 8.69 8.27 10.08
N GLY A 192 8.85 9.18 9.11
CA GLY A 192 7.86 9.49 8.09
C GLY A 192 7.68 8.35 7.08
N SER A 193 8.76 7.72 6.64
CA SER A 193 8.70 6.58 5.71
C SER A 193 8.21 5.28 6.36
N VAL A 194 8.39 5.11 7.67
CA VAL A 194 7.82 3.97 8.42
C VAL A 194 6.29 4.10 8.62
N ARG A 195 5.70 5.30 8.49
CA ARG A 195 4.24 5.49 8.57
C ARG A 195 3.48 5.25 7.28
N SER A 196 4.16 5.01 6.16
CA SER A 196 3.54 4.63 4.88
C SER A 196 3.69 3.14 4.55
N GLN A 197 4.26 2.35 5.46
CA GLN A 197 4.26 0.89 5.34
C GLN A 197 3.10 0.36 6.18
N ASP A 198 1.98 0.04 5.53
CA ASP A 198 1.00 -0.88 6.11
C ASP A 198 1.75 -2.13 6.59
N PRO A 199 1.64 -2.53 7.87
CA PRO A 199 2.27 -3.73 8.36
C PRO A 199 1.53 -4.94 7.78
N TYR A 200 2.00 -5.44 6.63
CA TYR A 200 1.74 -6.81 6.21
C TYR A 200 2.48 -7.73 7.18
N THR A 201 1.77 -8.15 8.23
CA THR A 201 2.19 -9.27 9.07
C THR A 201 2.04 -10.55 8.27
N ASP A 202 3.12 -10.98 7.61
CA ASP A 202 3.28 -12.38 7.21
C ASP A 202 3.98 -13.14 8.33
N ALA A 203 3.18 -13.93 9.06
CA ALA A 203 3.67 -14.91 10.03
C ALA A 203 3.68 -16.28 9.33
N GLY A 204 4.66 -16.49 8.46
CA GLY A 204 4.84 -17.75 7.76
C GLY A 204 6.22 -17.84 7.16
N GLY A 205 7.17 -18.42 7.91
CA GLY A 205 8.47 -18.82 7.38
C GLY A 205 8.32 -19.96 6.37
N GLY A 206 7.91 -19.61 5.15
CA GLY A 206 8.03 -20.40 3.94
C GLY A 206 8.83 -19.57 2.95
N TYR A 207 9.68 -20.21 2.15
CA TYR A 207 10.31 -19.59 1.00
C TYR A 207 9.19 -19.01 0.11
N SER A 208 8.93 -17.70 0.22
CA SER A 208 7.96 -16.98 -0.59
C SER A 208 8.51 -16.90 -2.00
N ASP A 209 7.83 -17.57 -2.92
CA ASP A 209 8.00 -17.36 -4.35
C ASP A 209 7.73 -15.85 -4.61
N PRO A 210 8.72 -15.05 -5.01
CA PRO A 210 8.72 -13.59 -4.90
C PRO A 210 7.77 -12.85 -5.85
N ALA A 211 6.75 -13.50 -6.41
CA ALA A 211 5.92 -12.90 -7.45
C ALA A 211 4.44 -13.25 -7.42
N SER A 212 3.92 -13.92 -6.38
CA SER A 212 2.47 -14.15 -6.26
C SER A 212 1.96 -13.60 -4.94
N GLY A 213 1.44 -12.38 -4.97
CA GLY A 213 0.86 -11.70 -3.83
C GLY A 213 -0.54 -11.20 -4.14
N SER A 214 -1.48 -11.42 -3.22
CA SER A 214 -2.77 -10.73 -3.23
C SER A 214 -2.74 -9.58 -2.23
N TYR A 215 -3.14 -8.40 -2.67
CA TYR A 215 -3.22 -7.16 -1.88
C TYR A 215 -4.48 -6.38 -2.24
N VAL A 216 -4.76 -5.29 -1.53
CA VAL A 216 -5.96 -4.47 -1.74
C VAL A 216 -5.54 -3.03 -2.03
N VAL A 217 -6.04 -2.47 -3.13
CA VAL A 217 -5.82 -1.09 -3.55
C VAL A 217 -7.18 -0.41 -3.70
N ASP A 218 -7.42 0.66 -2.94
CA ASP A 218 -8.68 1.42 -2.96
C ASP A 218 -9.95 0.56 -2.79
N GLY A 219 -9.83 -0.54 -2.05
CA GLY A 219 -10.91 -1.50 -1.79
C GLY A 219 -11.13 -2.53 -2.89
N VAL A 220 -10.34 -2.51 -3.98
CA VAL A 220 -10.29 -3.54 -5.02
C VAL A 220 -9.20 -4.55 -4.67
N GLN A 221 -9.53 -5.84 -4.71
CA GLN A 221 -8.55 -6.90 -4.52
C GLN A 221 -7.72 -7.05 -5.79
N VAL A 222 -6.40 -7.03 -5.64
CA VAL A 222 -5.41 -7.22 -6.70
C VAL A 222 -4.67 -8.51 -6.43
N GLU A 223 -4.52 -9.34 -7.45
CA GLU A 223 -3.70 -10.55 -7.43
C GLU A 223 -2.77 -10.50 -8.64
N TYR A 224 -1.47 -10.67 -8.40
CA TYR A 224 -0.48 -10.69 -9.47
C TYR A 224 -0.26 -12.13 -9.94
N ASP A 225 -0.46 -12.39 -11.23
CA ASP A 225 -0.46 -13.74 -11.81
C ASP A 225 0.97 -14.20 -12.20
N GLY A 226 1.99 -13.36 -12.02
CA GLY A 226 3.41 -13.72 -12.13
C GLY A 226 3.98 -13.78 -13.56
N GLU A 227 3.12 -13.73 -14.57
CA GLU A 227 3.50 -13.68 -15.99
C GLU A 227 3.01 -12.37 -16.62
N ASP A 228 3.79 -11.83 -17.55
CA ASP A 228 3.38 -10.78 -18.50
C ASP A 228 2.74 -9.49 -17.95
N TRP A 229 3.00 -9.12 -16.68
CA TRP A 229 2.34 -8.00 -15.99
C TRP A 229 0.80 -8.09 -16.00
N ASP A 230 0.30 -9.31 -15.83
CA ASP A 230 -1.12 -9.57 -15.67
C ASP A 230 -1.54 -9.48 -14.20
N PHE A 231 -2.60 -8.70 -13.96
CA PHE A 231 -3.21 -8.52 -12.66
C PHE A 231 -4.68 -8.94 -12.70
N THR A 232 -5.10 -9.76 -11.75
CA THR A 232 -6.52 -10.06 -11.53
C THR A 232 -7.11 -9.04 -10.55
N LEU A 233 -8.03 -8.20 -11.02
CA LEU A 233 -8.71 -7.15 -10.27
C LEU A 233 -10.14 -7.59 -9.88
N THR A 234 -10.49 -7.56 -8.61
CA THR A 234 -11.85 -7.86 -8.12
C THR A 234 -12.41 -6.72 -7.28
N SER A 235 -13.36 -5.97 -7.85
CA SER A 235 -14.00 -4.83 -7.17
C SER A 235 -15.23 -5.27 -6.37
N PRO A 236 -15.50 -4.74 -5.16
CA PRO A 236 -16.74 -5.01 -4.42
C PRO A 236 -17.97 -4.26 -4.97
N ARG A 237 -17.78 -3.37 -5.94
CA ARG A 237 -18.83 -2.52 -6.55
C ARG A 237 -18.63 -2.38 -8.05
N ASP A 238 -19.69 -2.02 -8.77
CA ASP A 238 -19.61 -1.73 -10.20
C ASP A 238 -18.84 -0.43 -10.44
N CYS A 239 -17.82 -0.48 -11.29
CA CYS A 239 -16.99 0.65 -11.69
C CYS A 239 -16.92 0.67 -13.23
N PRO A 240 -17.86 1.33 -13.93
CA PRO A 240 -17.94 1.26 -15.39
C PRO A 240 -16.77 1.93 -16.12
N ALA A 241 -15.98 2.75 -15.42
CA ALA A 241 -14.81 3.44 -15.94
C ALA A 241 -13.79 3.69 -14.82
N ALA A 242 -13.26 2.60 -14.24
CA ALA A 242 -12.21 2.67 -13.24
C ALA A 242 -10.88 3.11 -13.88
N SER A 243 -10.26 4.17 -13.36
CA SER A 243 -8.90 4.58 -13.70
C SER A 243 -7.92 3.74 -12.89
N VAL A 244 -7.14 2.90 -13.55
CA VAL A 244 -6.12 2.03 -12.94
C VAL A 244 -4.75 2.63 -13.21
N THR A 245 -4.00 2.96 -12.16
CA THR A 245 -2.63 3.46 -12.26
C THR A 245 -1.66 2.38 -11.83
N VAL A 246 -0.73 2.05 -12.73
CA VAL A 246 0.35 1.08 -12.53
C VAL A 246 1.64 1.86 -12.31
N GLY A 247 2.37 1.54 -11.25
CA GLY A 247 3.73 2.01 -11.01
C GLY A 247 4.74 0.99 -11.51
N PHE A 248 5.86 1.45 -12.07
CA PHE A 248 6.97 0.60 -12.48
C PHE A 248 8.24 0.93 -11.73
N SER A 249 9.05 -0.09 -11.41
CA SER A 249 10.33 0.08 -10.73
C SER A 249 11.36 -0.97 -11.17
N ASP A 250 12.64 -0.67 -10.96
CA ASP A 250 13.76 -1.61 -11.12
C ASP A 250 13.99 -2.44 -9.84
N GLU A 251 13.36 -2.07 -8.74
CA GLU A 251 13.43 -2.75 -7.45
C GLU A 251 12.05 -3.26 -7.06
N GLU A 252 11.95 -4.53 -6.64
CA GLU A 252 10.69 -5.20 -6.27
C GLU A 252 9.87 -4.44 -5.21
N SER A 253 10.53 -3.71 -4.32
CA SER A 253 9.93 -2.91 -3.25
C SER A 253 10.35 -1.44 -3.28
N GLY A 254 10.92 -0.99 -4.40
CA GLY A 254 11.33 0.40 -4.59
C GLY A 254 10.14 1.31 -4.88
N PRO A 255 10.33 2.64 -4.78
CA PRO A 255 9.33 3.58 -5.28
C PRO A 255 9.14 3.39 -6.79
N ALA A 256 7.91 3.61 -7.26
CA ALA A 256 7.63 3.70 -8.68
C ALA A 256 8.43 4.87 -9.28
N GLN A 257 9.14 4.59 -10.37
CA GLN A 257 9.90 5.55 -11.16
C GLN A 257 9.11 6.03 -12.37
N GLU A 258 8.24 5.17 -12.90
CA GLU A 258 7.33 5.44 -14.01
C GLU A 258 5.90 5.06 -13.64
N HIS A 259 4.93 5.67 -14.31
CA HIS A 259 3.52 5.34 -14.14
C HIS A 259 2.81 5.21 -15.48
N PHE A 260 1.94 4.21 -15.58
CA PHE A 260 0.99 4.03 -16.67
C PHE A 260 -0.43 4.11 -16.11
N THR A 261 -1.36 4.68 -16.87
CA THR A 261 -2.77 4.77 -16.45
C THR A 261 -3.67 4.37 -17.59
N ASP A 262 -4.62 3.49 -17.29
CA ASP A 262 -5.64 3.03 -18.22
C ASP A 262 -7.03 3.08 -17.58
N THR A 263 -8.08 3.02 -18.40
CA THR A 263 -9.47 2.99 -17.96
C THR A 263 -10.12 1.66 -18.29
N VAL A 264 -10.59 0.94 -17.27
CA VAL A 264 -11.25 -0.37 -17.42
C VAL A 264 -12.62 -0.39 -16.74
N ALA A 265 -13.51 -1.25 -17.23
CA ALA A 265 -14.78 -1.51 -16.57
C ALA A 265 -14.63 -2.71 -15.63
N LEU A 266 -14.95 -2.51 -14.35
CA LEU A 266 -14.97 -3.57 -13.33
C LEU A 266 -16.42 -3.83 -12.89
N GLU A 267 -16.85 -5.09 -12.92
CA GLU A 267 -18.14 -5.51 -12.40
C GLU A 267 -18.01 -5.97 -10.93
N ALA A 268 -19.03 -5.69 -10.12
CA ALA A 268 -19.00 -6.06 -8.70
C ALA A 268 -18.84 -7.57 -8.49
N GLY A 269 -17.79 -7.96 -7.77
CA GLY A 269 -17.47 -9.33 -7.38
C GLY A 269 -16.97 -10.21 -8.52
N GLN A 270 -16.79 -9.69 -9.73
CA GLN A 270 -16.24 -10.45 -10.85
C GLN A 270 -14.74 -10.18 -11.00
N PRO A 271 -13.90 -11.24 -11.13
CA PRO A 271 -12.49 -11.06 -11.44
C PRO A 271 -12.32 -10.57 -12.87
N HIS A 272 -11.51 -9.52 -13.03
CA HIS A 272 -11.14 -8.93 -14.31
C HIS A 272 -9.63 -9.04 -14.50
N VAL A 273 -9.18 -9.71 -15.56
CA VAL A 273 -7.76 -9.77 -15.92
C VAL A 273 -7.37 -8.49 -16.62
N TYR A 274 -6.45 -7.74 -16.01
CA TYR A 274 -5.90 -6.50 -16.50
C TYR A 274 -4.44 -6.72 -16.90
N SER A 275 -4.19 -6.63 -18.21
CA SER A 275 -2.86 -6.82 -18.80
C SER A 275 -2.24 -5.47 -19.12
N VAL A 276 -1.06 -5.22 -18.57
CA VAL A 276 -0.30 -4.00 -18.87
C VAL A 276 0.52 -4.22 -20.15
N PRO A 277 0.43 -3.33 -21.16
CA PRO A 277 1.24 -3.47 -22.36
C PRO A 277 2.73 -3.51 -22.03
N TYR A 278 3.47 -4.43 -22.63
CA TYR A 278 4.91 -4.55 -22.44
C TYR A 278 5.68 -3.28 -22.81
N GLU A 279 5.19 -2.52 -23.79
CA GLU A 279 5.75 -1.23 -24.18
C GLU A 279 5.45 -0.09 -23.19
N ALA A 280 4.71 -0.34 -22.11
CA ALA A 280 4.39 0.68 -21.11
C ALA A 280 5.61 1.10 -20.29
N SER A 281 6.61 0.22 -20.12
CA SER A 281 7.87 0.52 -19.43
C SER A 281 8.98 -0.45 -19.82
N ASP A 282 10.24 -0.04 -19.66
CA ASP A 282 11.44 -0.90 -19.79
C ASP A 282 11.88 -1.51 -18.42
N MET A 283 11.14 -1.22 -17.35
CA MET A 283 11.47 -1.63 -15.97
C MET A 283 11.14 -3.11 -15.70
N GLN A 284 11.57 -3.64 -14.56
CA GLN A 284 11.45 -5.07 -14.25
C GLN A 284 10.20 -5.42 -13.44
N TYR A 285 9.70 -4.48 -12.63
CA TYR A 285 8.58 -4.71 -11.71
C TYR A 285 7.45 -3.75 -12.01
N ALA A 286 6.22 -4.24 -11.88
CA ALA A 286 4.99 -3.46 -12.01
C ALA A 286 4.09 -3.73 -10.79
N SER A 287 3.47 -2.68 -10.25
CA SER A 287 2.50 -2.76 -9.15
C SER A 287 1.30 -1.86 -9.44
N ILE A 288 0.12 -2.23 -8.93
CA ILE A 288 -1.05 -1.35 -8.98
C ILE A 288 -0.93 -0.33 -7.84
N ASP A 289 -0.79 0.94 -8.18
CA ASP A 289 -0.59 2.03 -7.22
C ASP A 289 -1.92 2.65 -6.77
N ALA A 290 -2.89 2.76 -7.69
CA ALA A 290 -4.20 3.35 -7.42
C ALA A 290 -5.29 2.80 -8.34
N ILE A 291 -6.52 2.73 -7.83
CA ILE A 291 -7.73 2.40 -8.60
C ILE A 291 -8.85 3.37 -8.22
N ASP A 292 -9.19 4.29 -9.11
CA ASP A 292 -10.31 5.23 -8.91
C ASP A 292 -11.53 4.83 -9.75
N CYS A 293 -12.60 4.41 -9.10
CA CYS A 293 -13.84 4.04 -9.79
C CYS A 293 -14.65 5.22 -10.34
N GLY A 294 -14.30 6.47 -10.03
CA GLY A 294 -15.09 7.65 -10.35
C GLY A 294 -16.41 7.65 -9.56
N THR A 295 -16.54 8.55 -8.58
CA THR A 295 -17.78 8.69 -7.79
C THR A 295 -18.89 9.40 -8.55
#